data_AF-A0A2K0TD63-F1
#
_entry.id   AF-A0A2K0TD63-F1
#
_cell.length_a   1.000
_cell.length_b   1.000
_cell.length_c   1.000
_cell.angle_alpha   90.00
_cell.angle_beta   90.00
_cell.angle_gamma   90.00
#
_symmetry.space_group_name_H-M   'P 1'
#
loop_
_entity.id
_entity.type
_entity.pdbx_description
1 polymer ?
#
loop_
_entity_poly.entity_id
_entity_poly.type
_entity_poly.pdbx_seq_one_letter_code
_entity_poly.pdbx_strand_id
1 'polypeptide(L)'
;MVVLKPQSDFGNAPPPQTPYSIISNLPGWDLLRNFRDGDMSPMARVVNIYPRFGPTQFAGKLGQEVAKKLGYEGKGCMVYLNPIMFPYTAGHVKNSHRNEAAIDPSNLTFKCVDVAGHRVYAVIFEPQHTKALMLSWGNPGLGLSIRIAEHLLSNIDTLVEVPFDDYKNAPKPTFTPAGPAHQLLRERVNKFIHRASINPELVKSKPDDVYLYPSGMAGIYHTTNLIQQYRPGTNIILGIVFHNTQHHLLEESPNGFKHFGKVDKKGLDDMETWLEGETREGRKVSFVIVEFPGNPTLESTDLPRLKKLSEKHGFVLIVDDTIAGFANVDVLAHSDIVLTSLTKSFNGRADVLGGSVILNPLSPHYSELSSRFAETHNNELFAGDAEMLLANSHDFLQRTRRLNRNAEAMATFLHNTIGRDDSPVVRVQYPSLLADKSNYDRFLRRSTVELPNPGYGCLLNVEFESVATARAFYDRCGFYSSPHLGGHVTIMLAYNMMMFGKKPEEKEEFRGYNALEESIRISAGLEDVEDLVDTLKDALDAAIEVKRKATPNGTS
;
A
#
# COMPACT_ATOMS: atom_id res chain seq x y z
N MET A 1 33.83 -7.19 -7.20
CA MET A 1 32.46 -6.83 -7.58
C MET A 1 31.57 -8.00 -7.24
N VAL A 2 30.73 -7.84 -6.23
CA VAL A 2 29.73 -8.86 -5.87
C VAL A 2 28.41 -8.41 -6.49
N VAL A 3 27.91 -9.20 -7.44
CA VAL A 3 26.59 -8.98 -8.03
C VAL A 3 25.61 -9.89 -7.30
N LEU A 4 24.64 -9.29 -6.61
CA LEU A 4 23.62 -10.03 -5.90
C LEU A 4 22.78 -10.86 -6.88
N LYS A 5 22.20 -11.94 -6.39
CA LYS A 5 21.23 -12.75 -7.13
C LYS A 5 20.14 -13.22 -6.17
N PRO A 6 18.88 -13.35 -6.63
CA PRO A 6 17.86 -14.00 -5.84
C PRO A 6 18.31 -15.42 -5.47
N GLN A 7 18.18 -15.78 -4.20
CA GLN A 7 18.55 -17.10 -3.67
C GLN A 7 17.37 -18.06 -3.60
N SER A 8 16.17 -17.60 -3.94
CA SER A 8 14.95 -18.41 -3.97
C SER A 8 14.47 -18.67 -5.39
N ASP A 9 13.87 -19.85 -5.57
CA ASP A 9 13.19 -20.21 -6.80
C ASP A 9 12.01 -19.28 -7.09
N PHE A 10 11.57 -19.28 -8.35
CA PHE A 10 10.35 -18.61 -8.78
C PHE A 10 9.19 -18.86 -7.81
N GLY A 11 8.48 -17.79 -7.44
CA GLY A 11 7.30 -17.87 -6.59
C GLY A 11 7.57 -18.09 -5.10
N ASN A 12 8.83 -18.32 -4.69
CA ASN A 12 9.21 -18.50 -3.29
C ASN A 12 9.74 -17.20 -2.68
N ALA A 13 9.52 -17.03 -1.38
CA ALA A 13 10.04 -15.89 -0.64
C ALA A 13 11.60 -15.89 -0.57
N PRO A 14 12.22 -14.72 -0.39
CA PRO A 14 13.61 -14.61 0.01
C PRO A 14 13.89 -15.32 1.34
N PRO A 15 15.10 -15.83 1.58
CA PRO A 15 15.51 -16.33 2.88
C PRO A 15 15.41 -15.26 4.01
N PRO A 16 15.13 -15.65 5.26
CA PRO A 16 14.65 -16.97 5.66
C PRO A 16 13.21 -17.21 5.15
N GLN A 17 12.98 -18.35 4.52
CA GLN A 17 11.65 -18.70 4.01
C GLN A 17 10.74 -19.11 5.16
N THR A 18 9.57 -18.48 5.22
CA THR A 18 8.54 -18.80 6.21
C THR A 18 7.19 -18.97 5.51
N PRO A 19 6.24 -19.74 6.10
CA PRO A 19 4.90 -19.81 5.55
C PRO A 19 4.17 -18.45 5.58
N TYR A 20 4.61 -17.53 6.44
CA TYR A 20 4.01 -16.20 6.60
C TYR A 20 4.60 -15.13 5.67
N SER A 21 5.64 -15.46 4.90
CA SER A 21 6.32 -14.49 4.03
C SER A 21 5.35 -13.93 2.98
N ILE A 22 5.25 -12.60 2.91
CA ILE A 22 4.33 -11.84 2.03
C ILE A 22 5.03 -11.30 0.78
N ILE A 23 6.24 -11.76 0.52
CA ILE A 23 7.07 -11.41 -0.62
C ILE A 23 7.42 -12.66 -1.42
N SER A 24 7.60 -12.46 -2.71
CA SER A 24 7.85 -13.51 -3.71
C SER A 24 9.06 -13.14 -4.55
N ASN A 25 9.56 -14.10 -5.31
CA ASN A 25 10.45 -13.82 -6.44
C ASN A 25 9.70 -14.05 -7.76
N LEU A 26 9.30 -12.97 -8.44
CA LEU A 26 8.56 -13.00 -9.71
C LEU A 26 9.37 -12.32 -10.83
N PRO A 27 10.55 -12.86 -11.20
CA PRO A 27 11.46 -12.18 -12.11
C PRO A 27 10.94 -12.13 -13.55
N GLY A 28 11.29 -11.06 -14.26
CA GLY A 28 11.04 -10.90 -15.70
C GLY A 28 10.00 -9.84 -16.04
N TRP A 29 10.36 -8.90 -16.92
CA TRP A 29 9.47 -7.83 -17.37
C TRP A 29 8.23 -8.36 -18.07
N ASP A 30 8.43 -9.32 -19.00
CA ASP A 30 7.34 -9.90 -19.78
C ASP A 30 6.37 -10.72 -18.90
N LEU A 31 6.86 -11.34 -17.83
CA LEU A 31 6.00 -12.00 -16.84
C LEU A 31 5.04 -11.00 -16.19
N LEU A 32 5.55 -9.86 -15.71
CA LEU A 32 4.73 -8.82 -15.11
C LEU A 32 3.74 -8.20 -16.11
N ARG A 33 4.16 -8.03 -17.36
CA ARG A 33 3.29 -7.57 -18.45
C ARG A 33 2.15 -8.57 -18.69
N ASN A 34 2.46 -9.86 -18.74
CA ASN A 34 1.45 -10.91 -18.94
C ASN A 34 0.44 -10.94 -17.78
N PHE A 35 0.89 -10.76 -16.53
CA PHE A 35 -0.02 -10.62 -15.38
C PHE A 35 -0.96 -9.43 -15.52
N ARG A 36 -0.44 -8.25 -15.89
CA ARG A 36 -1.25 -7.06 -16.17
C ARG A 36 -2.29 -7.32 -17.25
N ASP A 37 -1.90 -8.03 -18.30
CA ASP A 37 -2.76 -8.33 -19.45
C ASP A 37 -3.79 -9.43 -19.14
N GLY A 38 -3.61 -10.16 -18.02
CA GLY A 38 -4.59 -11.08 -17.45
C GLY A 38 -4.21 -12.56 -17.54
N ASP A 39 -3.01 -12.89 -18.00
CA ASP A 39 -2.49 -14.25 -17.95
C ASP A 39 -2.05 -14.58 -16.52
N MET A 40 -2.93 -15.28 -15.80
CA MET A 40 -2.69 -15.72 -14.43
C MET A 40 -2.07 -17.12 -14.35
N SER A 41 -1.73 -17.76 -15.47
CA SER A 41 -1.19 -19.13 -15.47
C SER A 41 0.07 -19.32 -14.60
N PRO A 42 1.01 -18.34 -14.50
CA PRO A 42 2.18 -18.51 -13.64
C PRO A 42 1.86 -18.52 -12.13
N MET A 43 0.69 -18.01 -11.72
CA MET A 43 0.28 -17.98 -10.31
C MET A 43 0.14 -19.37 -9.69
N ALA A 44 -0.10 -20.41 -10.49
CA ALA A 44 -0.16 -21.79 -10.01
C ALA A 44 1.16 -22.29 -9.39
N ARG A 45 2.29 -21.64 -9.72
CA ARG A 45 3.64 -21.96 -9.21
C ARG A 45 4.07 -21.03 -8.07
N VAL A 46 3.26 -20.04 -7.72
CA VAL A 46 3.59 -19.06 -6.68
C VAL A 46 3.26 -19.65 -5.31
N VAL A 47 4.27 -19.72 -4.43
CA VAL A 47 4.17 -20.32 -3.09
C VAL A 47 3.90 -19.26 -2.03
N ASN A 48 4.66 -18.16 -2.07
CA ASN A 48 4.48 -16.99 -1.23
C ASN A 48 3.98 -15.84 -2.09
N ILE A 49 3.00 -15.09 -1.62
CA ILE A 49 2.57 -13.84 -2.26
C ILE A 49 1.98 -12.90 -1.23
N TYR A 50 2.01 -11.61 -1.56
CA TYR A 50 1.36 -10.59 -0.77
C TYR A 50 -0.14 -10.89 -0.61
N PRO A 51 -0.65 -11.11 0.63
CA PRO A 51 -1.98 -11.70 0.86
C PRO A 51 -3.16 -10.89 0.31
N ARG A 52 -2.98 -9.62 -0.04
CA ARG A 52 -4.03 -8.79 -0.65
C ARG A 52 -4.27 -9.07 -2.14
N PHE A 53 -3.45 -9.87 -2.83
CA PHE A 53 -3.74 -10.28 -4.22
C PHE A 53 -4.88 -11.29 -4.32
N GLY A 54 -5.24 -11.95 -3.23
CA GLY A 54 -6.34 -12.91 -3.18
C GLY A 54 -6.18 -13.90 -2.03
N PRO A 55 -7.20 -14.74 -1.79
CA PRO A 55 -7.17 -15.78 -0.76
C PRO A 55 -6.20 -16.91 -1.16
N THR A 56 -4.92 -16.75 -0.84
CA THR A 56 -3.86 -17.71 -1.12
C THR A 56 -3.43 -18.46 0.15
N GLN A 57 -2.59 -19.49 0.01
CA GLN A 57 -2.05 -20.25 1.14
C GLN A 57 -3.15 -20.74 2.10
N PHE A 58 -3.04 -20.46 3.41
CA PHE A 58 -4.04 -20.87 4.40
C PHE A 58 -5.40 -20.21 4.19
N ALA A 59 -5.47 -18.98 3.70
CA ALA A 59 -6.75 -18.30 3.45
C ALA A 59 -7.53 -18.97 2.31
N GLY A 60 -6.83 -19.38 1.25
CA GLY A 60 -7.44 -20.15 0.15
C GLY A 60 -7.94 -21.52 0.61
N LYS A 61 -7.11 -22.26 1.37
CA LYS A 61 -7.50 -23.57 1.95
C LYS A 61 -8.68 -23.45 2.90
N LEU A 62 -8.69 -22.42 3.75
CA LEU A 62 -9.81 -22.14 4.65
C LEU A 62 -11.10 -21.90 3.87
N GLY A 63 -11.06 -21.09 2.81
CA GLY A 63 -12.22 -20.88 1.94
C GLY A 63 -12.75 -22.19 1.34
N GLN A 64 -11.85 -23.06 0.86
CA GLN A 64 -12.24 -24.37 0.31
C GLN A 64 -12.91 -25.27 1.36
N GLU A 65 -12.33 -25.37 2.56
CA GLU A 65 -12.90 -26.21 3.63
C GLU A 65 -14.22 -25.65 4.19
N VAL A 66 -14.35 -24.33 4.31
CA VAL A 66 -15.62 -23.68 4.68
C VAL A 66 -16.69 -23.99 3.64
N ALA A 67 -16.39 -23.83 2.35
CA ALA A 67 -17.33 -24.15 1.28
C ALA A 67 -17.75 -25.62 1.32
N LYS A 68 -16.80 -26.54 1.50
CA LYS A 68 -17.05 -27.97 1.60
C LYS A 68 -17.96 -28.32 2.78
N LYS A 69 -17.69 -27.83 3.99
CA LYS A 69 -18.52 -28.09 5.18
C LYS A 69 -19.94 -27.49 5.06
N LEU A 70 -20.11 -26.45 4.25
CA LEU A 70 -21.42 -25.86 3.94
C LEU A 70 -22.14 -26.52 2.74
N GLY A 71 -21.56 -27.55 2.11
CA GLY A 71 -22.17 -28.25 0.97
C GLY A 71 -21.94 -27.59 -0.40
N TYR A 72 -20.94 -26.70 -0.52
CA TYR A 72 -20.58 -25.98 -1.75
C TYR A 72 -19.21 -26.41 -2.29
N GLU A 73 -18.92 -27.71 -2.26
CA GLU A 73 -17.65 -28.25 -2.79
C GLU A 73 -17.45 -27.88 -4.27
N GLY A 74 -16.23 -27.47 -4.63
CA GLY A 74 -15.88 -27.00 -5.97
C GLY A 74 -16.25 -25.55 -6.30
N LYS A 75 -16.90 -24.82 -5.39
CA LYS A 75 -17.18 -23.38 -5.55
C LYS A 75 -16.02 -22.51 -5.05
N GLY A 76 -15.94 -21.28 -5.56
CA GLY A 76 -15.08 -20.25 -4.97
C GLY A 76 -15.67 -19.77 -3.65
N CYS A 77 -14.82 -19.50 -2.65
CA CYS A 77 -15.24 -19.00 -1.35
C CYS A 77 -14.23 -18.02 -0.78
N MET A 78 -14.66 -16.78 -0.56
CA MET A 78 -13.88 -15.75 0.15
C MET A 78 -14.43 -15.58 1.56
N VAL A 79 -13.53 -15.59 2.54
CA VAL A 79 -13.86 -15.55 3.97
C VAL A 79 -13.35 -14.26 4.62
N TYR A 80 -14.18 -13.64 5.45
CA TYR A 80 -13.89 -12.36 6.11
C TYR A 80 -14.28 -12.42 7.59
N LEU A 81 -13.78 -11.48 8.40
CA LEU A 81 -14.16 -11.32 9.82
C LEU A 81 -15.13 -10.15 10.05
N ASN A 82 -15.35 -9.32 9.03
CA ASN A 82 -16.18 -8.13 9.13
C ASN A 82 -17.44 -8.29 8.25
N PRO A 83 -18.66 -8.15 8.81
CA PRO A 83 -19.90 -8.28 8.04
C PRO A 83 -20.05 -7.25 6.94
N ILE A 84 -19.35 -6.11 7.02
CA ILE A 84 -19.41 -5.04 5.99
C ILE A 84 -19.02 -5.56 4.60
N MET A 85 -18.25 -6.64 4.56
CA MET A 85 -17.83 -7.30 3.33
C MET A 85 -18.99 -7.90 2.53
N PHE A 86 -20.13 -8.19 3.15
CA PHE A 86 -21.32 -8.65 2.42
C PHE A 86 -21.93 -7.57 1.54
N PRO A 87 -22.45 -6.44 2.08
CA PRO A 87 -22.99 -5.38 1.25
C PRO A 87 -21.92 -4.75 0.34
N TYR A 88 -20.67 -4.64 0.80
CA TYR A 88 -19.58 -4.17 -0.04
C TYR A 88 -19.35 -5.09 -1.26
N THR A 89 -19.23 -6.41 -1.06
CA THR A 89 -19.02 -7.34 -2.17
C THR A 89 -20.21 -7.35 -3.13
N ALA A 90 -21.45 -7.31 -2.60
CA ALA A 90 -22.64 -7.19 -3.43
C ALA A 90 -22.66 -5.89 -4.27
N GLY A 91 -22.18 -4.77 -3.73
CA GLY A 91 -22.00 -3.52 -4.46
C GLY A 91 -20.89 -3.59 -5.50
N HIS A 92 -19.75 -4.18 -5.11
CA HIS A 92 -18.54 -4.31 -5.91
C HIS A 92 -18.79 -5.11 -7.20
N VAL A 93 -19.41 -6.28 -7.10
CA VAL A 93 -19.56 -7.19 -8.26
C VAL A 93 -20.47 -6.65 -9.36
N LYS A 94 -21.39 -5.74 -9.02
CA LYS A 94 -22.30 -5.10 -9.98
C LYS A 94 -21.80 -3.73 -10.46
N ASN A 95 -20.68 -3.25 -9.93
CA ASN A 95 -20.16 -1.93 -10.26
C ASN A 95 -19.76 -1.87 -11.75
N SER A 96 -20.08 -0.76 -12.43
CA SER A 96 -19.78 -0.58 -13.85
C SER A 96 -18.29 -0.67 -14.17
N HIS A 97 -17.40 -0.37 -13.21
CA HIS A 97 -15.95 -0.54 -13.35
C HIS A 97 -15.51 -2.00 -13.54
N ARG A 98 -16.38 -2.99 -13.29
CA ARG A 98 -16.12 -4.41 -13.60
C ARG A 98 -16.26 -4.74 -15.09
N ASN A 99 -16.83 -3.85 -15.90
CA ASN A 99 -17.06 -4.05 -17.33
C ASN A 99 -17.74 -5.42 -17.59
N GLU A 100 -17.22 -6.21 -18.52
CA GLU A 100 -17.70 -7.56 -18.86
C GLU A 100 -17.64 -8.57 -17.70
N ALA A 101 -16.88 -8.28 -16.64
CA ALA A 101 -16.83 -9.14 -15.45
C ALA A 101 -17.94 -8.82 -14.44
N ALA A 102 -18.76 -7.78 -14.66
CA ALA A 102 -19.85 -7.46 -13.73
C ALA A 102 -20.88 -8.60 -13.67
N ILE A 103 -21.39 -8.88 -12.48
CA ILE A 103 -22.43 -9.89 -12.26
C ILE A 103 -23.53 -9.39 -11.32
N ASP A 104 -24.72 -9.99 -11.44
CA ASP A 104 -25.79 -9.74 -10.49
C ASP A 104 -25.45 -10.35 -9.12
N PRO A 105 -25.63 -9.63 -8.00
CA PRO A 105 -25.35 -10.15 -6.66
C PRO A 105 -26.13 -11.42 -6.28
N SER A 106 -27.25 -11.72 -6.95
CA SER A 106 -27.97 -12.99 -6.79
C SER A 106 -27.18 -14.23 -7.21
N ASN A 107 -26.08 -14.07 -7.96
CA ASN A 107 -25.13 -15.14 -8.26
C ASN A 107 -24.16 -15.41 -7.09
N LEU A 108 -24.28 -14.68 -5.98
CA LEU A 108 -23.49 -14.88 -4.77
C LEU A 108 -24.35 -15.58 -3.72
N THR A 109 -23.73 -16.50 -2.99
CA THR A 109 -24.29 -17.10 -1.79
C THR A 109 -23.55 -16.56 -0.58
N PHE A 110 -24.28 -15.95 0.35
CA PHE A 110 -23.74 -15.42 1.59
C PHE A 110 -23.99 -16.40 2.73
N LYS A 111 -22.95 -16.78 3.47
CA LYS A 111 -23.03 -17.72 4.59
C LYS A 111 -22.26 -17.18 5.78
N CYS A 112 -22.77 -17.43 6.97
CA CYS A 112 -22.16 -17.03 8.22
C CYS A 112 -21.86 -18.28 9.03
N VAL A 113 -20.65 -18.41 9.56
CA VAL A 113 -20.22 -19.55 10.36
C VAL A 113 -19.42 -19.09 11.56
N ASP A 114 -19.49 -19.82 12.66
CA ASP A 114 -18.56 -19.68 13.78
C ASP A 114 -17.49 -20.77 13.68
N VAL A 115 -16.22 -20.38 13.73
CA VAL A 115 -15.05 -21.28 13.73
C VAL A 115 -14.07 -20.80 14.77
N ALA A 116 -13.66 -21.68 15.69
CA ALA A 116 -12.70 -21.35 16.76
C ALA A 116 -13.07 -20.09 17.56
N GLY A 117 -14.37 -19.89 17.84
CA GLY A 117 -14.88 -18.71 18.55
C GLY A 117 -14.90 -17.41 17.73
N HIS A 118 -14.64 -17.47 16.43
CA HIS A 118 -14.70 -16.33 15.53
C HIS A 118 -15.87 -16.47 14.56
N ARG A 119 -16.64 -15.38 14.41
CA ARG A 119 -17.63 -15.27 13.35
C ARG A 119 -16.96 -14.95 12.01
N VAL A 120 -17.20 -15.82 11.04
CA VAL A 120 -16.65 -15.75 9.69
C VAL A 120 -17.78 -15.55 8.69
N TYR A 121 -17.56 -14.61 7.78
CA TYR A 121 -18.48 -14.21 6.73
C TYR A 121 -17.96 -14.75 5.40
N ALA A 122 -18.64 -15.77 4.87
CA ALA A 122 -18.28 -16.45 3.64
C ALA A 122 -19.11 -15.95 2.46
N VAL A 123 -18.43 -15.55 1.39
CA VAL A 123 -19.03 -15.23 0.09
C VAL A 123 -18.67 -16.34 -0.88
N ILE A 124 -19.67 -17.11 -1.30
CA ILE A 124 -19.54 -18.29 -2.14
C ILE A 124 -20.05 -17.97 -3.55
N PHE A 125 -19.34 -18.42 -4.58
CA PHE A 125 -19.61 -18.07 -5.98
C PHE A 125 -19.09 -19.14 -6.96
N GLU A 126 -19.59 -19.13 -8.20
CA GLU A 126 -19.05 -19.98 -9.26
C GLU A 126 -17.62 -19.57 -9.65
N PRO A 127 -16.66 -20.51 -9.83
CA PRO A 127 -15.27 -20.17 -10.13
C PRO A 127 -15.07 -19.24 -11.34
N GLN A 128 -15.96 -19.30 -12.34
CA GLN A 128 -15.96 -18.40 -13.50
C GLN A 128 -16.13 -16.91 -13.14
N HIS A 129 -16.69 -16.60 -11.96
CA HIS A 129 -16.91 -15.24 -11.48
C HIS A 129 -15.74 -14.66 -10.67
N THR A 130 -14.63 -15.39 -10.52
CA THR A 130 -13.46 -14.97 -9.73
C THR A 130 -12.98 -13.55 -10.08
N LYS A 131 -12.96 -13.19 -11.37
CA LYS A 131 -12.51 -11.86 -11.84
C LYS A 131 -13.40 -10.71 -11.31
N ALA A 132 -14.68 -10.98 -11.08
CA ALA A 132 -15.63 -10.00 -10.55
C ALA A 132 -15.42 -9.73 -9.06
N LEU A 133 -14.97 -10.74 -8.30
CA LEU A 133 -14.83 -10.67 -6.84
C LEU A 133 -13.41 -10.34 -6.37
N MET A 134 -12.37 -10.64 -7.15
CA MET A 134 -10.99 -10.63 -6.62
C MET A 134 -10.59 -9.31 -5.97
N LEU A 135 -11.06 -8.19 -6.51
CA LEU A 135 -10.76 -6.86 -5.96
C LEU A 135 -11.54 -6.56 -4.67
N SER A 136 -12.66 -7.25 -4.39
CA SER A 136 -13.33 -7.11 -3.09
C SER A 136 -12.50 -7.67 -1.93
N TRP A 137 -11.57 -8.59 -2.20
CA TRP A 137 -10.58 -9.05 -1.22
C TRP A 137 -9.51 -7.99 -0.92
N GLY A 138 -8.94 -7.41 -1.98
CA GLY A 138 -7.71 -6.61 -1.90
C GLY A 138 -7.90 -5.10 -1.73
N ASN A 139 -9.00 -4.54 -2.24
CA ASN A 139 -9.29 -3.10 -2.22
C ASN A 139 -9.58 -2.58 -0.81
N PRO A 140 -10.57 -3.12 -0.06
CA PRO A 140 -10.81 -2.68 1.31
C PRO A 140 -9.72 -3.19 2.26
N GLY A 141 -8.94 -4.20 1.85
CA GLY A 141 -7.85 -4.75 2.67
C GLY A 141 -8.31 -5.53 3.89
N LEU A 142 -9.56 -6.00 3.90
CA LEU A 142 -10.21 -6.78 4.95
C LEU A 142 -10.16 -8.29 4.73
N GLY A 143 -9.47 -8.75 3.68
CA GLY A 143 -9.11 -10.16 3.52
C GLY A 143 -8.24 -10.66 4.69
N LEU A 144 -8.35 -11.95 5.02
CA LEU A 144 -7.68 -12.54 6.18
C LEU A 144 -6.15 -12.46 6.06
N SER A 145 -5.49 -12.27 7.21
CA SER A 145 -4.06 -12.53 7.33
C SER A 145 -3.76 -14.03 7.25
N ILE A 146 -2.50 -14.36 6.94
CA ILE A 146 -2.04 -15.75 6.86
C ILE A 146 -2.21 -16.47 8.22
N ARG A 147 -1.90 -15.79 9.33
CA ARG A 147 -1.94 -16.38 10.68
C ARG A 147 -3.34 -16.68 11.18
N ILE A 148 -4.29 -15.75 11.02
CA ILE A 148 -5.67 -16.06 11.43
C ILE A 148 -6.29 -17.13 10.53
N ALA A 149 -5.97 -17.12 9.23
CA ALA A 149 -6.43 -18.17 8.33
C ALA A 149 -5.91 -19.55 8.76
N GLU A 150 -4.64 -19.67 9.14
CA GLU A 150 -4.06 -20.90 9.69
C GLU A 150 -4.74 -21.33 11.00
N HIS A 151 -4.97 -20.38 11.92
CA HIS A 151 -5.64 -20.65 13.19
C HIS A 151 -7.06 -21.20 12.99
N LEU A 152 -7.85 -20.57 12.13
CA LEU A 152 -9.21 -21.00 11.80
C LEU A 152 -9.20 -22.36 11.08
N LEU A 153 -8.29 -22.54 10.12
CA LEU A 153 -8.17 -23.80 9.36
C LEU A 153 -7.80 -24.98 10.27
N SER A 154 -6.90 -24.77 11.23
CA SER A 154 -6.49 -25.81 12.19
C SER A 154 -7.62 -26.23 13.14
N ASN A 155 -8.67 -25.41 13.26
CA ASN A 155 -9.83 -25.63 14.12
C ASN A 155 -11.13 -25.76 13.32
N ILE A 156 -11.03 -26.10 12.03
CA ILE A 156 -12.17 -26.11 11.11
C ILE A 156 -13.28 -27.10 11.51
N ASP A 157 -12.95 -28.10 12.33
CA ASP A 157 -13.93 -29.06 12.86
C ASP A 157 -14.88 -28.46 13.90
N THR A 158 -14.57 -27.28 14.42
CA THR A 158 -15.47 -26.50 15.29
C THR A 158 -16.51 -25.70 14.52
N LEU A 159 -16.54 -25.78 13.18
CA LEU A 159 -17.43 -24.98 12.34
C LEU A 159 -18.91 -25.25 12.65
N VAL A 160 -19.64 -24.19 12.96
CA VAL A 160 -21.09 -24.20 13.12
C VAL A 160 -21.70 -23.12 12.24
N GLU A 161 -22.69 -23.46 11.42
CA GLU A 161 -23.42 -22.46 10.63
C GLU A 161 -24.30 -21.59 11.51
N VAL A 162 -24.27 -20.28 11.26
CA VAL A 162 -25.09 -19.27 11.94
C VAL A 162 -26.15 -18.80 10.95
N PRO A 163 -27.43 -19.17 11.11
CA PRO A 163 -28.48 -18.82 10.16
C PRO A 163 -28.81 -17.32 10.22
N PHE A 164 -29.14 -16.76 9.06
CA PHE A 164 -29.61 -15.39 8.88
C PHE A 164 -30.38 -15.28 7.55
N ASP A 165 -31.19 -14.24 7.40
CA ASP A 165 -32.12 -14.14 6.27
C ASP A 165 -31.58 -13.32 5.08
N ASP A 166 -30.89 -12.20 5.35
CA ASP A 166 -30.45 -11.24 4.33
C ASP A 166 -29.00 -10.80 4.59
N TYR A 167 -28.17 -10.78 3.55
CA TYR A 167 -26.77 -10.33 3.60
C TYR A 167 -26.63 -8.87 4.06
N LYS A 168 -27.68 -8.06 3.93
CA LYS A 168 -27.75 -6.68 4.45
C LYS A 168 -27.89 -6.64 5.98
N ASN A 169 -28.38 -7.72 6.59
CA ASN A 169 -28.62 -7.87 8.02
C ASN A 169 -27.83 -9.07 8.57
N ALA A 170 -26.54 -9.15 8.23
CA ALA A 170 -25.67 -10.23 8.67
C ALA A 170 -25.57 -10.29 10.21
N PRO A 171 -25.38 -11.48 10.81
CA PRO A 171 -25.19 -11.63 12.25
C PRO A 171 -24.04 -10.74 12.77
N LYS A 172 -24.16 -10.24 14.01
CA LYS A 172 -23.15 -9.37 14.62
C LYS A 172 -21.78 -10.09 14.70
N PRO A 173 -20.68 -9.40 14.39
CA PRO A 173 -19.34 -9.99 14.45
C PRO A 173 -18.94 -10.27 15.89
N THR A 174 -18.10 -11.29 16.07
CA THR A 174 -17.37 -11.50 17.34
C THR A 174 -16.05 -10.72 17.36
N PHE A 175 -15.56 -10.31 16.19
CA PHE A 175 -14.22 -9.75 15.98
C PHE A 175 -13.12 -10.65 16.56
N THR A 176 -11.89 -10.13 16.65
CA THR A 176 -10.76 -10.83 17.27
C THR A 176 -10.47 -10.23 18.65
N PRO A 177 -10.26 -11.04 19.71
CA PRO A 177 -9.93 -10.52 21.03
C PRO A 177 -8.63 -9.70 21.02
N ALA A 178 -8.66 -8.50 21.61
CA ALA A 178 -7.46 -7.71 21.80
C ALA A 178 -6.61 -8.26 22.96
N GLY A 179 -5.38 -8.67 22.66
CA GLY A 179 -4.36 -9.03 23.65
C GLY A 179 -3.37 -7.89 23.98
N PRO A 180 -2.43 -8.11 24.94
CA PRO A 180 -1.45 -7.10 25.37
C PRO A 180 -0.61 -6.48 24.25
N ALA A 181 -0.31 -7.25 23.20
CA ALA A 181 0.49 -6.76 22.07
C ALA A 181 -0.16 -5.57 21.34
N HIS A 182 -1.49 -5.49 21.28
CA HIS A 182 -2.20 -4.37 20.65
C HIS A 182 -1.95 -3.06 21.41
N GLN A 183 -2.02 -3.11 22.74
CA GLN A 183 -1.76 -1.94 23.57
C GLN A 183 -0.30 -1.47 23.44
N LEU A 184 0.64 -2.41 23.52
CA LEU A 184 2.07 -2.13 23.36
C LEU A 184 2.40 -1.59 21.96
N LEU A 185 1.69 -2.03 20.92
CA LEU A 185 1.80 -1.48 19.58
C LEU A 185 1.29 -0.04 19.49
N ARG A 186 0.12 0.25 20.05
CA ARG A 186 -0.41 1.64 20.12
C ARG A 186 0.56 2.56 20.82
N GLU A 187 1.11 2.12 21.96
CA GLU A 187 2.12 2.85 22.71
C GLU A 187 3.41 3.05 21.91
N ARG A 188 3.86 2.03 21.17
CA ARG A 188 5.07 2.11 20.34
C ARG A 188 4.89 3.06 19.16
N VAL A 189 3.78 2.97 18.43
CA VAL A 189 3.44 3.90 17.35
C VAL A 189 3.37 5.32 17.90
N ASN A 190 2.64 5.54 19.00
CA ASN A 190 2.57 6.86 19.63
C ASN A 190 3.95 7.35 20.08
N LYS A 191 4.79 6.50 20.65
CA LYS A 191 6.17 6.84 21.01
C LYS A 191 6.97 7.31 19.78
N PHE A 192 6.84 6.64 18.64
CA PHE A 192 7.52 7.06 17.41
C PHE A 192 6.97 8.36 16.83
N ILE A 193 5.66 8.61 16.94
CA ILE A 193 5.04 9.88 16.55
C ILE A 193 5.64 11.05 17.35
N HIS A 194 5.83 10.88 18.66
CA HIS A 194 6.47 11.88 19.53
C HIS A 194 8.00 11.97 19.37
N ARG A 195 8.64 10.89 18.90
CA ARG A 195 10.10 10.79 18.83
C ARG A 195 10.69 11.83 17.88
N ALA A 196 11.53 12.72 18.39
CA ALA A 196 12.28 13.68 17.59
C ALA A 196 11.39 14.56 16.68
N SER A 197 10.17 14.85 17.15
CA SER A 197 9.25 15.75 16.48
C SER A 197 9.88 17.13 16.28
N ILE A 198 9.50 17.80 15.20
CA ILE A 198 9.99 19.12 14.84
C ILE A 198 9.47 20.16 15.83
N ASN A 199 8.20 20.04 16.21
CA ASN A 199 7.49 20.92 17.15
C ASN A 199 6.79 20.05 18.22
N PRO A 200 7.51 19.58 19.26
CA PRO A 200 6.95 18.67 20.28
C PRO A 200 5.68 19.17 20.98
N GLU A 201 5.53 20.49 21.08
CA GLU A 201 4.35 21.12 21.63
C GLU A 201 3.09 20.91 20.77
N LEU A 202 3.25 20.64 19.47
CA LEU A 202 2.16 20.38 18.53
C LEU A 202 1.82 18.89 18.35
N VAL A 203 2.56 18.00 19.01
CA VAL A 203 2.31 16.55 18.98
C VAL A 203 1.62 16.15 20.27
N LYS A 204 0.28 16.02 20.23
CA LYS A 204 -0.55 15.76 21.42
C LYS A 204 -1.19 14.38 21.47
N SER A 205 -0.94 13.53 20.47
CA SER A 205 -1.52 12.19 20.38
C SER A 205 -1.19 11.34 21.61
N LYS A 206 -2.12 10.49 21.99
CA LYS A 206 -2.02 9.46 23.01
C LYS A 206 -2.13 8.08 22.36
N PRO A 207 -1.77 6.98 23.07
CA PRO A 207 -2.02 5.63 22.56
C PRO A 207 -3.47 5.39 22.13
N ASP A 208 -4.45 6.00 22.80
CA ASP A 208 -5.87 5.88 22.45
C ASP A 208 -6.26 6.60 21.15
N ASP A 209 -5.39 7.49 20.64
CA ASP A 209 -5.54 8.12 19.33
C ASP A 209 -5.00 7.26 18.18
N VAL A 210 -4.41 6.10 18.50
CA VAL A 210 -3.85 5.15 17.54
C VAL A 210 -4.78 3.96 17.38
N TYR A 211 -5.36 3.82 16.19
CA TYR A 211 -6.23 2.71 15.82
C TYR A 211 -5.46 1.73 14.94
N LEU A 212 -5.52 0.44 15.26
CA LEU A 212 -4.79 -0.62 14.57
C LEU A 212 -5.72 -1.41 13.65
N TYR A 213 -5.28 -1.70 12.44
CA TYR A 213 -6.05 -2.42 11.43
C TYR A 213 -5.25 -3.59 10.84
N PRO A 214 -5.92 -4.63 10.32
CA PRO A 214 -5.24 -5.81 9.74
C PRO A 214 -4.38 -5.47 8.52
N SER A 215 -4.61 -4.33 7.87
CA SER A 215 -3.76 -3.82 6.80
C SER A 215 -3.85 -2.29 6.69
N GLY A 216 -2.90 -1.67 5.98
CA GLY A 216 -2.97 -0.24 5.65
C GLY A 216 -4.24 0.12 4.86
N MET A 217 -4.65 -0.74 3.92
CA MET A 217 -5.89 -0.55 3.16
C MET A 217 -7.14 -0.66 4.03
N ALA A 218 -7.15 -1.52 5.05
CA ALA A 218 -8.24 -1.57 6.02
C ALA A 218 -8.33 -0.23 6.80
N GLY A 219 -7.19 0.31 7.23
CA GLY A 219 -7.12 1.64 7.83
C GLY A 219 -7.70 2.74 6.92
N ILE A 220 -7.32 2.74 5.64
CA ILE A 220 -7.89 3.64 4.62
C ILE A 220 -9.40 3.43 4.49
N TYR A 221 -9.85 2.20 4.27
CA TYR A 221 -11.25 1.84 4.06
C TYR A 221 -12.15 2.34 5.20
N HIS A 222 -11.79 2.02 6.45
CA HIS A 222 -12.57 2.44 7.61
C HIS A 222 -12.54 3.96 7.78
N THR A 223 -11.37 4.59 7.62
CA THR A 223 -11.20 6.04 7.79
C THR A 223 -12.03 6.82 6.77
N THR A 224 -11.92 6.49 5.48
CA THR A 224 -12.62 7.23 4.42
C THR A 224 -14.13 7.06 4.52
N ASN A 225 -14.61 5.85 4.84
CA ASN A 225 -16.04 5.59 4.99
C ASN A 225 -16.63 6.30 6.21
N LEU A 226 -15.89 6.33 7.34
CA LEU A 226 -16.29 7.07 8.53
C LEU A 226 -16.38 8.58 8.26
N ILE A 227 -15.36 9.15 7.58
CA ILE A 227 -15.37 10.57 7.23
C ILE A 227 -16.50 10.88 6.26
N GLN A 228 -16.79 10.00 5.29
CA GLN A 228 -17.89 10.21 4.35
C GLN A 228 -19.25 10.31 5.05
N GLN A 229 -19.47 9.55 6.13
CA GLN A 229 -20.67 9.62 6.96
C GLN A 229 -20.72 10.89 7.83
N TYR A 230 -19.58 11.29 8.39
CA TYR A 230 -19.46 12.50 9.22
C TYR A 230 -19.62 13.78 8.39
N ARG A 231 -18.94 13.85 7.25
CA ARG A 231 -18.86 15.01 6.37
C ARG A 231 -19.10 14.60 4.91
N PRO A 232 -20.36 14.43 4.49
CA PRO A 232 -20.69 14.14 3.10
C PRO A 232 -20.17 15.23 2.14
N GLY A 233 -19.58 14.81 1.03
CA GLY A 233 -18.98 15.68 0.03
C GLY A 233 -18.04 14.93 -0.90
N THR A 234 -17.49 15.63 -1.90
CA THR A 234 -16.54 15.07 -2.87
C THR A 234 -15.27 14.59 -2.17
N ASN A 235 -14.80 13.39 -2.53
CA ASN A 235 -13.52 12.83 -2.08
C ASN A 235 -12.41 13.23 -3.04
N ILE A 236 -11.25 13.61 -2.51
CA ILE A 236 -10.11 14.05 -3.32
C ILE A 236 -8.88 13.19 -3.07
N ILE A 237 -8.25 12.75 -4.16
CA ILE A 237 -6.86 12.29 -4.16
C ILE A 237 -5.98 13.42 -4.68
N LEU A 238 -4.91 13.75 -3.95
CA LEU A 238 -3.85 14.64 -4.40
C LEU A 238 -2.55 13.85 -4.59
N GLY A 239 -1.93 14.01 -5.77
CA GLY A 239 -0.78 13.22 -6.20
C GLY A 239 -1.15 11.82 -6.67
N ILE A 240 -0.14 10.97 -6.79
CA ILE A 240 -0.34 9.53 -7.01
C ILE A 240 -0.25 8.84 -5.65
N VAL A 241 -1.30 8.07 -5.35
CA VAL A 241 -1.38 7.21 -4.17
C VAL A 241 -1.30 5.74 -4.59
N PHE A 242 -1.17 4.86 -3.62
CA PHE A 242 -1.23 3.43 -3.83
C PHE A 242 -2.49 3.03 -4.62
N HIS A 243 -2.32 2.24 -5.68
CA HIS A 243 -3.37 1.98 -6.68
C HIS A 243 -4.69 1.45 -6.09
N ASN A 244 -4.66 0.61 -5.04
CA ASN A 244 -5.90 0.15 -4.41
C ASN A 244 -6.65 1.26 -3.66
N THR A 245 -5.96 2.31 -3.18
CA THR A 245 -6.61 3.50 -2.61
C THR A 245 -7.45 4.18 -3.69
N GLN A 246 -6.90 4.33 -4.90
CA GLN A 246 -7.64 4.87 -6.03
C GLN A 246 -8.81 3.96 -6.43
N HIS A 247 -8.60 2.64 -6.55
CA HIS A 247 -9.69 1.71 -6.87
C HIS A 247 -10.81 1.71 -5.83
N HIS A 248 -10.47 1.75 -4.54
CA HIS A 248 -11.42 1.89 -3.45
C HIS A 248 -12.24 3.18 -3.60
N LEU A 249 -11.57 4.31 -3.79
CA LEU A 249 -12.26 5.61 -3.88
C LEU A 249 -13.06 5.80 -5.18
N LEU A 250 -12.74 5.10 -6.27
CA LEU A 250 -13.58 5.08 -7.47
C LEU A 250 -14.95 4.43 -7.20
N GLU A 251 -15.02 3.45 -6.31
CA GLU A 251 -16.25 2.72 -6.00
C GLU A 251 -16.98 3.31 -4.79
N GLU A 252 -16.24 3.80 -3.79
CA GLU A 252 -16.75 4.22 -2.47
C GLU A 252 -16.77 5.75 -2.31
N SER A 253 -17.14 6.47 -3.37
CA SER A 253 -17.32 7.94 -3.35
C SER A 253 -18.72 8.37 -3.82
N PRO A 254 -19.78 8.09 -3.04
CA PRO A 254 -21.17 8.32 -3.45
C PRO A 254 -21.51 9.80 -3.70
N ASN A 255 -20.71 10.73 -3.14
CA ASN A 255 -20.90 12.18 -3.29
C ASN A 255 -19.93 12.81 -4.29
N GLY A 256 -19.23 12.01 -5.09
CA GLY A 256 -18.28 12.45 -6.11
C GLY A 256 -16.83 12.18 -5.75
N PHE A 257 -16.01 12.05 -6.78
CA PHE A 257 -14.58 11.77 -6.70
C PHE A 257 -13.80 12.72 -7.63
N LYS A 258 -12.67 13.25 -7.15
CA LYS A 258 -11.79 14.10 -7.94
C LYS A 258 -10.32 13.72 -7.69
N HIS A 259 -9.56 13.58 -8.77
CA HIS A 259 -8.11 13.33 -8.71
C HIS A 259 -7.33 14.54 -9.24
N PHE A 260 -6.37 15.00 -8.46
CA PHE A 260 -5.35 15.97 -8.87
C PHE A 260 -3.99 15.26 -8.86
N GLY A 261 -3.54 14.73 -10.00
CA GLY A 261 -2.33 13.89 -10.04
C GLY A 261 -1.00 14.62 -9.80
N LYS A 262 -0.96 15.95 -9.88
CA LYS A 262 0.26 16.75 -9.63
C LYS A 262 0.26 17.35 -8.23
N VAL A 263 1.40 17.26 -7.56
CA VAL A 263 1.62 17.86 -6.22
C VAL A 263 2.50 19.11 -6.24
N ASP A 264 2.94 19.53 -7.43
CA ASP A 264 3.70 20.77 -7.62
C ASP A 264 2.83 22.01 -7.36
N LYS A 265 3.47 23.20 -7.44
CA LYS A 265 2.77 24.47 -7.24
C LYS A 265 1.54 24.61 -8.13
N LYS A 266 1.65 24.23 -9.41
CA LYS A 266 0.56 24.35 -10.37
C LYS A 266 -0.58 23.39 -10.02
N GLY A 267 -0.27 22.16 -9.63
CA GLY A 267 -1.26 21.17 -9.17
C GLY A 267 -2.07 21.68 -7.97
N LEU A 268 -1.40 22.33 -7.01
CA LEU A 268 -2.07 22.97 -5.88
C LEU A 268 -2.87 24.23 -6.28
N ASP A 269 -2.40 25.03 -7.26
CA ASP A 269 -3.16 26.17 -7.80
C ASP A 269 -4.45 25.71 -8.51
N ASP A 270 -4.36 24.65 -9.30
CA ASP A 270 -5.50 24.04 -10.00
C ASP A 270 -6.52 23.49 -8.99
N MET A 271 -6.05 22.82 -7.93
CA MET A 271 -6.90 22.31 -6.84
C MET A 271 -7.57 23.44 -6.07
N GLU A 272 -6.85 24.49 -5.69
CA GLU A 272 -7.41 25.64 -4.98
C GLU A 272 -8.49 26.35 -5.81
N THR A 273 -8.24 26.57 -7.10
CA THR A 273 -9.23 27.15 -8.03
C THR A 273 -10.50 26.30 -8.09
N TRP A 274 -10.36 24.97 -8.16
CA TRP A 274 -11.50 24.06 -8.16
C TRP A 274 -12.26 24.08 -6.83
N LEU A 275 -11.57 24.10 -5.69
CA LEU A 275 -12.17 24.19 -4.36
C LEU A 275 -12.99 25.48 -4.17
N GLU A 276 -12.52 26.59 -4.73
CA GLU A 276 -13.25 27.86 -4.75
C GLU A 276 -14.51 27.78 -5.63
N GLY A 277 -14.43 27.05 -6.74
CA GLY A 277 -15.57 26.62 -7.55
C GLY A 277 -16.64 25.89 -6.74
N GLU A 278 -16.26 24.80 -6.09
CA GLU A 278 -17.16 23.99 -5.27
C GLU A 278 -17.83 24.82 -4.17
N THR A 279 -17.05 25.67 -3.50
CA THR A 279 -17.53 26.51 -2.40
C THR A 279 -18.57 27.53 -2.90
N ARG A 280 -18.34 28.15 -4.07
CA ARG A 280 -19.28 29.09 -4.70
C ARG A 280 -20.59 28.42 -5.09
N GLU A 281 -20.52 27.15 -5.49
CA GLU A 281 -21.69 26.35 -5.87
C GLU A 281 -22.34 25.62 -4.67
N GLY A 282 -21.87 25.89 -3.44
CA GLY A 282 -22.40 25.29 -2.22
C GLY A 282 -22.07 23.80 -2.04
N ARG A 283 -21.18 23.25 -2.87
CA ARG A 283 -20.70 21.87 -2.76
C ARG A 283 -19.60 21.77 -1.71
N LYS A 284 -19.56 20.63 -1.03
CA LYS A 284 -18.59 20.35 0.04
C LYS A 284 -17.59 19.31 -0.42
N VAL A 285 -16.38 19.43 0.09
CA VAL A 285 -15.36 18.39 0.05
C VAL A 285 -15.36 17.65 1.38
N SER A 286 -15.35 16.31 1.32
CA SER A 286 -15.32 15.45 2.49
C SER A 286 -13.91 15.38 3.06
N PHE A 287 -12.97 14.87 2.27
CA PHE A 287 -11.56 14.77 2.62
C PHE A 287 -10.65 14.91 1.40
N VAL A 288 -9.38 15.21 1.68
CA VAL A 288 -8.25 15.06 0.77
C VAL A 288 -7.33 14.00 1.35
N ILE A 289 -6.98 12.97 0.56
CA ILE A 289 -5.91 12.02 0.87
C ILE A 289 -4.70 12.28 0.00
N VAL A 290 -3.52 12.30 0.62
CA VAL A 290 -2.23 12.48 -0.03
C VAL A 290 -1.18 11.56 0.61
N GLU A 291 -0.30 10.99 -0.20
CA GLU A 291 0.87 10.28 0.29
C GLU A 291 2.07 11.23 0.40
N PHE A 292 2.86 11.08 1.47
CA PHE A 292 4.01 11.93 1.74
C PHE A 292 5.25 11.10 2.11
N PRO A 293 6.19 10.88 1.17
CA PRO A 293 6.14 11.23 -0.25
C PRO A 293 5.23 10.27 -1.03
N GLY A 294 4.85 10.63 -2.26
CA GLY A 294 3.96 9.82 -3.11
C GLY A 294 4.56 8.49 -3.58
N ASN A 295 3.74 7.47 -3.81
CA ASN A 295 4.16 6.17 -4.36
C ASN A 295 3.59 5.96 -5.78
N PRO A 296 4.42 5.89 -6.84
CA PRO A 296 5.87 5.70 -6.82
C PRO A 296 6.70 6.95 -7.16
N THR A 297 6.08 8.12 -7.39
CA THR A 297 6.79 9.31 -7.90
C THR A 297 7.71 9.96 -6.88
N LEU A 298 7.49 9.70 -5.60
CA LEU A 298 8.26 10.19 -4.45
C LEU A 298 8.25 11.72 -4.30
N GLU A 299 7.34 12.39 -5.00
CA GLU A 299 7.10 13.82 -4.90
C GLU A 299 6.42 14.16 -3.57
N SER A 300 6.65 15.38 -3.09
CA SER A 300 6.23 15.88 -1.78
C SER A 300 5.45 17.19 -1.93
N THR A 301 4.19 17.16 -1.56
CA THR A 301 3.31 18.35 -1.61
C THR A 301 3.67 19.39 -0.54
N ASP A 302 3.31 20.65 -0.75
CA ASP A 302 3.40 21.71 0.27
C ASP A 302 2.31 21.52 1.34
N LEU A 303 2.56 20.63 2.32
CA LEU A 303 1.61 20.32 3.38
C LEU A 303 1.10 21.56 4.15
N PRO A 304 1.91 22.59 4.44
CA PRO A 304 1.43 23.79 5.11
C PRO A 304 0.46 24.61 4.27
N ARG A 305 0.62 24.65 2.94
CA ARG A 305 -0.40 25.20 2.04
C ARG A 305 -1.65 24.33 2.04
N LEU A 306 -1.50 23.01 1.95
CA LEU A 306 -2.61 22.07 1.95
C LEU A 306 -3.44 22.12 3.26
N LYS A 307 -2.77 22.28 4.41
CA LYS A 307 -3.45 22.45 5.71
C LYS A 307 -4.27 23.73 5.76
N LYS A 308 -3.77 24.85 5.23
CA LYS A 308 -4.55 26.09 5.10
C LYS A 308 -5.77 25.92 4.21
N LEU A 309 -5.65 25.17 3.11
CA LEU A 309 -6.80 24.84 2.25
C LEU A 309 -7.82 23.97 2.98
N SER A 310 -7.36 22.99 3.75
CA SER A 310 -8.20 22.16 4.62
C SER A 310 -9.00 23.01 5.61
N GLU A 311 -8.35 23.96 6.29
CA GLU A 311 -9.01 24.87 7.23
C GLU A 311 -9.99 25.83 6.53
N LYS A 312 -9.62 26.38 5.36
CA LYS A 312 -10.47 27.29 4.56
C LYS A 312 -11.74 26.61 4.06
N HIS A 313 -11.65 25.38 3.56
CA HIS A 313 -12.76 24.64 2.93
C HIS A 313 -13.38 23.58 3.86
N GLY A 314 -12.81 23.40 5.05
CA GLY A 314 -13.26 22.52 6.13
C GLY A 314 -13.16 21.02 5.85
N PHE A 315 -12.43 20.58 4.83
CA PHE A 315 -12.26 19.15 4.53
C PHE A 315 -11.23 18.51 5.46
N VAL A 316 -11.40 17.21 5.73
CA VAL A 316 -10.43 16.44 6.53
C VAL A 316 -9.18 16.15 5.69
N LEU A 317 -7.99 16.47 6.21
CA LEU A 317 -6.72 16.18 5.56
C LEU A 317 -6.11 14.89 6.11
N ILE A 318 -6.02 13.89 5.23
CA ILE A 318 -5.43 12.58 5.51
C ILE A 318 -4.05 12.52 4.84
N VAL A 319 -3.01 12.30 5.64
CA VAL A 319 -1.63 12.13 5.14
C VAL A 319 -1.19 10.69 5.37
N ASP A 320 -0.91 9.96 4.30
CA ASP A 320 -0.29 8.64 4.38
C ASP A 320 1.24 8.78 4.33
N ASP A 321 1.92 8.47 5.42
CA ASP A 321 3.36 8.63 5.57
C ASP A 321 4.15 7.34 5.27
N THR A 322 3.50 6.28 4.78
CA THR A 322 4.03 4.91 4.71
C THR A 322 5.45 4.79 4.16
N ILE A 323 5.79 5.56 3.12
CA ILE A 323 7.10 5.44 2.43
C ILE A 323 8.25 5.98 3.28
N ALA A 324 8.06 7.14 3.92
CA ALA A 324 9.06 7.74 4.79
C ALA A 324 8.99 7.17 6.22
N GLY A 325 7.77 6.99 6.72
CA GLY A 325 7.39 6.48 8.03
C GLY A 325 7.75 7.39 9.20
N PHE A 326 7.26 7.02 10.38
CA PHE A 326 7.52 7.71 11.66
C PHE A 326 9.01 7.89 12.01
N ALA A 327 9.90 7.15 11.35
CA ALA A 327 11.33 7.30 11.56
C ALA A 327 11.86 8.60 10.93
N ASN A 328 11.39 8.95 9.73
CA ASN A 328 11.98 10.00 8.92
C ASN A 328 11.19 11.31 8.94
N VAL A 329 9.86 11.26 8.90
CA VAL A 329 9.00 12.45 8.75
C VAL A 329 8.07 12.70 9.94
N ASP A 330 7.81 13.97 10.24
CA ASP A 330 6.88 14.44 11.27
C ASP A 330 5.75 15.27 10.67
N VAL A 331 4.69 14.59 10.24
CA VAL A 331 3.57 15.21 9.49
C VAL A 331 2.32 15.46 10.33
N LEU A 332 2.24 14.95 11.57
CA LEU A 332 1.01 14.96 12.38
C LEU A 332 0.47 16.39 12.54
N ALA A 333 1.33 17.34 12.88
CA ALA A 333 0.95 18.74 13.12
C ALA A 333 0.33 19.45 11.89
N HIS A 334 0.48 18.88 10.69
CA HIS A 334 -0.07 19.43 9.43
C HIS A 334 -1.11 18.50 8.78
N SER A 335 -1.68 17.59 9.56
CA SER A 335 -2.70 16.65 9.12
C SER A 335 -3.81 16.57 10.17
N ASP A 336 -4.99 16.11 9.77
CA ASP A 336 -6.04 15.74 10.72
C ASP A 336 -5.92 14.27 11.11
N ILE A 337 -5.47 13.44 10.16
CA ILE A 337 -5.22 12.01 10.33
C ILE A 337 -3.91 11.65 9.64
N VAL A 338 -3.07 10.86 10.32
CA VAL A 338 -1.92 10.18 9.71
C VAL A 338 -2.25 8.71 9.51
N LEU A 339 -2.01 8.21 8.30
CA LEU A 339 -2.11 6.80 7.95
C LEU A 339 -0.72 6.22 7.75
N THR A 340 -0.52 5.00 8.24
CA THR A 340 0.76 4.29 8.02
C THR A 340 0.51 2.81 7.82
N SER A 341 1.05 2.25 6.75
CA SER A 341 1.11 0.81 6.58
C SER A 341 2.22 0.21 7.44
N LEU A 342 1.86 -0.32 8.60
CA LEU A 342 2.78 -1.05 9.49
C LEU A 342 3.39 -2.30 8.82
N THR A 343 2.79 -2.75 7.72
CA THR A 343 3.24 -3.85 6.86
C THR A 343 4.65 -3.65 6.28
N LYS A 344 5.06 -2.40 6.07
CA LYS A 344 6.26 -2.02 5.29
C LYS A 344 7.50 -1.97 6.18
N SER A 345 8.22 -0.86 6.17
CA SER A 345 9.45 -0.64 6.96
C SER A 345 9.25 -0.83 8.46
N PHE A 346 8.06 -0.56 9.01
CA PHE A 346 7.77 -0.79 10.42
C PHE A 346 7.92 -2.29 10.79
N ASN A 347 7.24 -3.17 10.06
CA ASN A 347 7.45 -4.61 10.15
C ASN A 347 8.88 -4.99 9.72
N GLY A 348 9.26 -4.70 8.48
CA GLY A 348 10.62 -4.91 7.98
C GLY A 348 11.06 -6.36 7.76
N ARG A 349 10.21 -7.33 8.10
CA ARG A 349 10.45 -8.77 7.87
C ARG A 349 9.59 -9.37 6.76
N ALA A 350 8.65 -8.59 6.23
CA ALA A 350 7.78 -9.00 5.14
C ALA A 350 7.06 -10.34 5.43
N ASP A 351 6.47 -10.45 6.60
CA ASP A 351 5.82 -11.66 7.13
C ASP A 351 4.47 -11.39 7.82
N VAL A 352 4.00 -10.14 7.77
CA VAL A 352 2.85 -9.64 8.51
C VAL A 352 2.26 -8.43 7.80
N LEU A 353 0.94 -8.35 7.78
CA LEU A 353 0.20 -7.15 7.40
C LEU A 353 -0.23 -6.37 8.63
N GLY A 354 -0.37 -5.06 8.48
CA GLY A 354 -0.87 -4.16 9.51
C GLY A 354 -0.98 -2.73 8.99
N GLY A 355 -1.85 -1.96 9.63
CA GLY A 355 -2.04 -0.53 9.41
C GLY A 355 -2.30 0.20 10.72
N SER A 356 -1.93 1.47 10.76
CA SER A 356 -2.30 2.39 11.85
C SER A 356 -2.96 3.64 11.30
N VAL A 357 -3.98 4.10 12.02
CA VAL A 357 -4.62 5.41 11.84
C VAL A 357 -4.36 6.20 13.11
N ILE A 358 -3.78 7.39 12.98
CA ILE A 358 -3.46 8.27 14.11
C ILE A 358 -4.29 9.54 13.96
N LEU A 359 -5.15 9.82 14.93
CA LEU A 359 -5.90 11.08 14.98
C LEU A 359 -5.02 12.19 15.56
N ASN A 360 -5.10 13.39 15.01
CA ASN A 360 -4.42 14.55 15.57
C ASN A 360 -5.34 15.27 16.59
N PRO A 361 -4.99 15.31 17.89
CA PRO A 361 -5.81 16.00 18.89
C PRO A 361 -5.93 17.51 18.72
N LEU A 362 -5.05 18.12 17.90
CA LEU A 362 -5.12 19.54 17.55
C LEU A 362 -5.95 19.81 16.29
N SER A 363 -6.48 18.77 15.64
CA SER A 363 -7.36 18.93 14.49
C SER A 363 -8.69 19.60 14.90
N PRO A 364 -9.24 20.53 14.10
CA PRO A 364 -10.59 21.03 14.30
C PRO A 364 -11.66 19.94 14.17
N HIS A 365 -11.35 18.80 13.56
CA HIS A 365 -12.24 17.65 13.42
C HIS A 365 -12.11 16.63 14.55
N TYR A 366 -11.14 16.79 15.46
CA TYR A 366 -10.78 15.75 16.42
C TYR A 366 -11.94 15.29 17.30
N SER A 367 -12.76 16.20 17.82
CA SER A 367 -13.88 15.83 18.71
C SER A 367 -14.87 14.87 18.02
N GLU A 368 -15.20 15.14 16.76
CA GLU A 368 -16.12 14.30 15.98
C GLU A 368 -15.45 13.01 15.52
N LEU A 369 -14.21 13.08 15.06
CA LEU A 369 -13.46 11.90 14.64
C LEU A 369 -13.22 10.94 15.81
N SER A 370 -12.71 11.43 16.94
CA SER A 370 -12.43 10.60 18.12
C SER A 370 -13.68 9.90 18.65
N SER A 371 -14.83 10.59 18.77
CA SER A 371 -16.10 9.96 19.18
C SER A 371 -16.51 8.84 18.22
N ARG A 372 -16.50 9.11 16.92
CA ARG A 372 -16.93 8.14 15.90
C ARG A 372 -16.00 6.95 15.79
N PHE A 373 -14.69 7.18 15.87
CA PHE A 373 -13.73 6.08 15.90
C PHE A 373 -13.92 5.24 17.16
N ALA A 374 -14.13 5.85 18.34
CA ALA A 374 -14.42 5.11 19.57
C ALA A 374 -15.72 4.28 19.49
N GLU A 375 -16.74 4.78 18.79
CA GLU A 375 -18.03 4.09 18.62
C GLU A 375 -17.96 2.94 17.59
N THR A 376 -17.15 3.07 16.54
CA THR A 376 -17.19 2.17 15.37
C THR A 376 -15.99 1.23 15.26
N HIS A 377 -14.85 1.59 15.86
CA HIS A 377 -13.65 0.78 15.78
C HIS A 377 -13.79 -0.50 16.61
N ASN A 378 -13.40 -1.62 16.00
CA ASN A 378 -13.30 -2.91 16.65
C ASN A 378 -11.97 -3.57 16.29
N ASN A 379 -11.48 -4.45 17.16
CA ASN A 379 -10.19 -5.10 16.93
C ASN A 379 -10.29 -6.19 15.85
N GLU A 380 -9.79 -5.86 14.67
CA GLU A 380 -9.72 -6.75 13.50
C GLU A 380 -8.30 -7.23 13.20
N LEU A 381 -7.30 -6.69 13.91
CA LEU A 381 -5.93 -7.18 13.86
C LEU A 381 -5.84 -8.42 14.76
N PHE A 382 -5.52 -9.57 14.18
CA PHE A 382 -5.37 -10.81 14.93
C PHE A 382 -4.21 -10.72 15.93
N ALA A 383 -4.38 -11.29 17.13
CA ALA A 383 -3.39 -11.21 18.20
C ALA A 383 -2.00 -11.73 17.78
N GLY A 384 -1.93 -12.82 17.03
CA GLY A 384 -0.66 -13.34 16.52
C GLY A 384 0.03 -12.40 15.51
N ASP A 385 -0.73 -11.61 14.75
CA ASP A 385 -0.14 -10.58 13.87
C ASP A 385 0.31 -9.36 14.66
N ALA A 386 -0.45 -8.96 15.69
CA ALA A 386 -0.04 -7.89 16.61
C ALA A 386 1.26 -8.23 17.37
N GLU A 387 1.40 -9.47 17.85
CA GLU A 387 2.62 -9.96 18.50
C GLU A 387 3.83 -9.89 17.57
N MET A 388 3.65 -10.32 16.32
CA MET A 388 4.72 -10.28 15.32
C MET A 388 5.08 -8.86 14.87
N LEU A 389 4.10 -7.96 14.67
CA LEU A 389 4.36 -6.53 14.44
C LEU A 389 5.16 -5.93 15.60
N LEU A 390 4.83 -6.29 16.84
CA LEU A 390 5.51 -5.78 18.01
C LEU A 390 6.93 -6.35 18.12
N ALA A 391 7.14 -7.63 17.84
CA ALA A 391 8.48 -8.22 17.81
C ALA A 391 9.35 -7.58 16.72
N ASN A 392 8.83 -7.53 15.49
CA ASN A 392 9.57 -7.10 14.31
C ASN A 392 9.90 -5.59 14.29
N SER A 393 9.12 -4.77 15.00
CA SER A 393 9.36 -3.33 15.11
C SER A 393 10.42 -2.94 16.17
N HIS A 394 11.01 -3.91 16.88
CA HIS A 394 12.00 -3.63 17.93
C HIS A 394 13.25 -2.92 17.39
N ASP A 395 13.75 -3.33 16.22
CA ASP A 395 14.94 -2.75 15.57
C ASP A 395 14.59 -1.77 14.44
N PHE A 396 13.34 -1.29 14.38
CA PHE A 396 12.81 -0.43 13.33
C PHE A 396 13.74 0.74 12.97
N LEU A 397 14.22 1.50 13.96
CA LEU A 397 15.05 2.68 13.73
C LEU A 397 16.45 2.32 13.20
N GLN A 398 17.03 1.22 13.67
CA GLN A 398 18.33 0.73 13.18
C GLN A 398 18.23 0.27 11.72
N ARG A 399 17.15 -0.45 11.38
CA ARG A 399 16.86 -0.84 10.00
C ARG A 399 16.65 0.38 9.12
N THR A 400 15.83 1.33 9.55
CA THR A 400 15.59 2.57 8.77
C THR A 400 16.88 3.34 8.50
N ARG A 401 17.81 3.40 9.46
CA ARG A 401 19.14 3.99 9.21
C ARG A 401 19.87 3.32 8.04
N ARG A 402 19.88 1.99 7.99
CA ARG A 402 20.50 1.22 6.89
C ARG A 402 19.74 1.43 5.58
N LEU A 403 18.40 1.38 5.61
CA LEU A 403 17.54 1.58 4.45
C LEU A 403 17.76 2.97 3.83
N ASN A 404 17.75 4.04 4.63
CA ASN A 404 18.02 5.40 4.17
C ASN A 404 19.38 5.50 3.49
N ARG A 405 20.43 4.97 4.15
CA ARG A 405 21.81 4.99 3.62
C ARG A 405 21.92 4.25 2.29
N ASN A 406 21.32 3.06 2.21
CA ASN A 406 21.37 2.22 1.02
C ASN A 406 20.58 2.87 -0.13
N ALA A 407 19.36 3.35 0.11
CA ALA A 407 18.55 4.02 -0.91
C ALA A 407 19.22 5.29 -1.43
N GLU A 408 19.80 6.12 -0.55
CA GLU A 408 20.55 7.32 -0.94
C GLU A 408 21.72 6.98 -1.86
N ALA A 409 22.53 5.98 -1.50
CA ALA A 409 23.69 5.57 -2.28
C ALA A 409 23.28 5.01 -3.65
N MET A 410 22.23 4.19 -3.69
CA MET A 410 21.67 3.63 -4.94
C MET A 410 21.13 4.74 -5.84
N ALA A 411 20.35 5.68 -5.28
CA ALA A 411 19.77 6.79 -6.01
C ALA A 411 20.86 7.74 -6.55
N THR A 412 21.84 8.09 -5.72
CA THR A 412 22.98 8.94 -6.07
C THR A 412 23.82 8.32 -7.18
N PHE A 413 24.11 7.01 -7.08
CA PHE A 413 24.86 6.30 -8.11
C PHE A 413 24.18 6.42 -9.47
N LEU A 414 22.89 6.07 -9.57
CA LEU A 414 22.14 6.13 -10.82
C LEU A 414 21.97 7.57 -11.32
N HIS A 415 21.71 8.52 -10.42
CA HIS A 415 21.56 9.94 -10.75
C HIS A 415 22.82 10.51 -11.39
N ASN A 416 23.99 10.17 -10.86
CA ASN A 416 25.29 10.59 -11.40
C ASN A 416 25.59 10.02 -12.80
N THR A 417 24.78 9.07 -13.29
CA THR A 417 24.91 8.57 -14.67
C THR A 417 24.09 9.36 -15.69
N ILE A 418 23.14 10.18 -15.22
CA ILE A 418 22.27 10.98 -16.10
C ILE A 418 23.12 11.97 -16.90
N GLY A 419 22.83 12.10 -18.19
CA GLY A 419 23.53 13.01 -19.09
C GLY A 419 24.85 12.46 -19.66
N ARG A 420 25.31 11.28 -19.24
CA ARG A 420 26.35 10.55 -19.98
C ARG A 420 25.79 10.09 -21.33
N ASP A 421 26.56 10.24 -22.40
CA ASP A 421 26.16 9.82 -23.76
C ASP A 421 25.69 8.36 -23.84
N ASP A 422 26.36 7.49 -23.06
CA ASP A 422 26.08 6.06 -23.05
C ASP A 422 24.97 5.65 -22.08
N SER A 423 24.58 6.49 -21.10
CA SER A 423 23.60 6.12 -20.09
C SER A 423 22.17 6.20 -20.62
N PRO A 424 21.34 5.16 -20.44
CA PRO A 424 19.91 5.22 -20.76
C PRO A 424 19.05 5.81 -19.63
N VAL A 425 19.62 6.16 -18.48
CA VAL A 425 18.87 6.73 -17.34
C VAL A 425 18.59 8.20 -17.58
N VAL A 426 17.32 8.60 -17.48
CA VAL A 426 16.88 9.99 -17.73
C VAL A 426 16.47 10.72 -16.46
N ARG A 427 15.99 10.00 -15.44
CA ARG A 427 15.58 10.58 -14.16
C ARG A 427 15.70 9.56 -13.04
N VAL A 428 16.09 10.02 -11.86
CA VAL A 428 15.97 9.27 -10.61
C VAL A 428 15.05 10.06 -9.69
N GLN A 429 13.91 9.47 -9.38
CA GLN A 429 12.97 9.97 -8.40
C GLN A 429 13.34 9.41 -7.04
N TYR A 430 13.84 10.27 -6.18
CA TYR A 430 14.13 10.00 -4.79
C TYR A 430 14.11 11.37 -4.08
N PRO A 431 13.48 11.52 -2.89
CA PRO A 431 13.13 12.86 -2.42
C PRO A 431 14.31 13.83 -2.26
N SER A 432 15.54 13.35 -2.00
CA SER A 432 16.74 14.19 -1.92
C SER A 432 17.19 14.77 -3.28
N LEU A 433 16.70 14.22 -4.39
CA LEU A 433 17.08 14.55 -5.77
C LEU A 433 15.97 15.27 -6.54
N LEU A 434 14.79 15.42 -5.95
CA LEU A 434 13.62 16.05 -6.59
C LEU A 434 13.60 17.57 -6.38
N ALA A 435 12.98 18.28 -7.31
CA ALA A 435 12.87 19.75 -7.26
C ALA A 435 12.06 20.26 -6.05
N ASP A 436 11.15 19.43 -5.52
CA ASP A 436 10.32 19.68 -4.36
C ASP A 436 10.95 19.18 -3.05
N LYS A 437 12.25 18.85 -3.04
CA LYS A 437 13.01 18.44 -1.84
C LYS A 437 12.76 19.35 -0.63
N SER A 438 12.64 20.66 -0.86
CA SER A 438 12.38 21.62 0.22
C SER A 438 11.03 21.39 0.92
N ASN A 439 10.02 20.85 0.22
CA ASN A 439 8.77 20.43 0.85
C ASN A 439 9.01 19.24 1.77
N TYR A 440 9.79 18.24 1.35
CA TYR A 440 10.14 17.09 2.19
C TYR A 440 10.98 17.50 3.41
N ASP A 441 12.05 18.26 3.19
CA ASP A 441 13.03 18.62 4.23
C ASP A 441 12.39 19.34 5.43
N ARG A 442 11.33 20.13 5.19
CA ARG A 442 10.56 20.81 6.25
C ARG A 442 9.94 19.84 7.26
N PHE A 443 9.81 18.57 6.90
CA PHE A 443 9.20 17.52 7.71
C PHE A 443 10.20 16.46 8.18
N LEU A 444 11.49 16.59 7.87
CA LEU A 444 12.51 15.72 8.42
C LEU A 444 12.54 15.81 9.95
N ARG A 445 12.43 14.67 10.62
CA ARG A 445 12.59 14.57 12.07
C ARG A 445 13.97 15.02 12.52
N ARG A 446 14.08 15.38 13.79
CA ARG A 446 15.37 15.74 14.37
C ARG A 446 16.28 14.52 14.51
N SER A 447 17.58 14.76 14.48
CA SER A 447 18.62 13.75 14.74
C SER A 447 18.49 13.17 16.15
N THR A 448 18.79 11.88 16.29
CA THR A 448 18.81 11.14 17.57
C THR A 448 19.98 10.16 17.61
N VAL A 449 20.26 9.57 18.77
CA VAL A 449 21.35 8.58 18.91
C VAL A 449 21.07 7.35 18.04
N GLU A 450 19.84 6.86 18.04
CA GLU A 450 19.43 5.68 17.29
C GLU A 450 19.27 5.93 15.78
N LEU A 451 18.92 7.16 15.39
CA LEU A 451 18.84 7.60 13.99
C LEU A 451 19.49 8.99 13.85
N PRO A 452 20.82 9.06 13.67
CA PRO A 452 21.55 10.33 13.62
C PRO A 452 21.31 11.10 12.33
N ASN A 453 21.00 10.39 11.24
CA ASN A 453 20.69 10.96 9.94
C ASN A 453 19.29 10.45 9.52
N PRO A 454 18.20 11.08 9.99
CA PRO A 454 16.90 10.88 9.36
C PRO A 454 17.01 11.22 7.88
N GLY A 455 16.36 10.43 7.03
CA GLY A 455 16.59 10.44 5.58
C GLY A 455 15.31 10.39 4.78
N TYR A 456 15.42 9.92 3.54
CA TYR A 456 14.34 10.03 2.55
C TYR A 456 13.61 8.71 2.28
N GLY A 457 13.74 7.75 3.21
CA GLY A 457 13.08 6.45 3.13
C GLY A 457 13.90 5.41 2.37
N CYS A 458 13.23 4.33 1.96
CA CYS A 458 13.86 3.15 1.35
C CYS A 458 13.62 3.02 -0.15
N LEU A 459 12.76 3.87 -0.73
CA LEU A 459 12.20 3.69 -2.05
C LEU A 459 12.78 4.72 -3.01
N LEU A 460 13.19 4.28 -4.21
CA LEU A 460 13.56 5.11 -5.34
C LEU A 460 12.84 4.60 -6.59
N ASN A 461 12.62 5.48 -7.57
CA ASN A 461 12.12 5.11 -8.89
C ASN A 461 13.07 5.63 -9.96
N VAL A 462 13.37 4.80 -10.96
CA VAL A 462 14.40 5.09 -11.97
C VAL A 462 13.73 5.06 -13.32
N GLU A 463 13.78 6.18 -14.05
CA GLU A 463 13.22 6.33 -15.39
C GLU A 463 14.32 6.16 -16.44
N PHE A 464 14.00 5.41 -17.49
CA PHE A 464 14.88 5.16 -18.62
C PHE A 464 14.34 5.84 -19.88
N GLU A 465 15.19 6.04 -20.88
CA GLU A 465 14.79 6.65 -22.17
C GLU A 465 13.80 5.80 -22.97
N SER A 466 13.69 4.50 -22.69
CA SER A 466 12.81 3.59 -23.42
C SER A 466 12.44 2.34 -22.60
N VAL A 467 11.30 1.72 -22.94
CA VAL A 467 10.89 0.43 -22.35
C VAL A 467 11.95 -0.66 -22.60
N ALA A 468 12.64 -0.63 -23.74
CA ALA A 468 13.66 -1.62 -24.07
C ALA A 468 14.87 -1.56 -23.11
N THR A 469 15.32 -0.36 -22.77
CA THR A 469 16.44 -0.16 -21.84
C THR A 469 16.02 -0.42 -20.38
N ALA A 470 14.82 0.00 -19.98
CA ALA A 470 14.24 -0.36 -18.68
C ALA A 470 14.13 -1.89 -18.52
N ARG A 471 13.59 -2.58 -19.54
CA ARG A 471 13.49 -4.04 -19.53
C ARG A 471 14.85 -4.71 -19.38
N ALA A 472 15.86 -4.27 -20.13
CA ALA A 472 17.20 -4.83 -20.07
C ALA A 472 17.83 -4.69 -18.67
N PHE A 473 17.66 -3.51 -18.05
CA PHE A 473 18.05 -3.29 -16.67
C PHE A 473 17.31 -4.23 -15.72
N TYR A 474 15.98 -4.30 -15.84
CA TYR A 474 15.11 -5.07 -14.96
C TYR A 474 15.41 -6.57 -15.01
N ASP A 475 15.53 -7.13 -16.21
CA ASP A 475 15.79 -8.56 -16.43
C ASP A 475 17.21 -8.95 -15.99
N ARG A 476 18.16 -7.99 -15.95
CA ARG A 476 19.54 -8.23 -15.49
C ARG A 476 19.70 -8.07 -13.98
N CYS A 477 18.97 -7.15 -13.37
CA CYS A 477 19.19 -6.75 -11.99
C CYS A 477 18.94 -7.90 -10.99
N GLY A 478 19.88 -8.08 -10.06
CA GLY A 478 19.92 -9.20 -9.13
C GLY A 478 19.00 -9.11 -7.91
N PHE A 479 18.03 -8.19 -7.90
CA PHE A 479 17.12 -7.96 -6.77
C PHE A 479 15.86 -8.83 -6.86
N TYR A 480 15.15 -8.98 -5.75
CA TYR A 480 13.91 -9.74 -5.73
C TYR A 480 12.78 -8.98 -6.41
N SER A 481 12.05 -9.64 -7.30
CA SER A 481 10.88 -9.05 -7.94
C SER A 481 9.61 -9.29 -7.11
N SER A 482 9.08 -8.22 -6.50
CA SER A 482 7.86 -8.27 -5.68
C SER A 482 7.21 -6.88 -5.56
N PRO A 483 5.87 -6.79 -5.44
CA PRO A 483 5.16 -5.52 -5.24
C PRO A 483 5.33 -4.89 -3.86
N HIS A 484 6.01 -5.56 -2.93
CA HIS A 484 6.29 -5.07 -1.58
C HIS A 484 7.43 -4.02 -1.54
N LEU A 485 7.66 -3.42 -0.36
CA LEU A 485 8.75 -2.47 -0.09
C LEU A 485 9.05 -2.43 1.41
N GLY A 486 10.20 -1.90 1.79
CA GLY A 486 10.62 -1.76 3.19
C GLY A 486 10.93 -3.09 3.88
N GLY A 487 11.27 -4.14 3.13
CA GLY A 487 11.65 -5.46 3.64
C GLY A 487 13.12 -5.55 4.06
N HIS A 488 13.54 -6.76 4.47
CA HIS A 488 14.93 -7.04 4.86
C HIS A 488 15.88 -7.24 3.67
N VAL A 489 15.34 -7.49 2.48
CA VAL A 489 16.08 -7.60 1.21
C VAL A 489 15.64 -6.50 0.24
N THR A 490 16.48 -6.24 -0.74
CA THR A 490 16.21 -5.29 -1.82
C THR A 490 15.20 -5.86 -2.79
N ILE A 491 14.15 -5.09 -3.04
CA ILE A 491 12.98 -5.48 -3.84
C ILE A 491 12.85 -4.52 -5.01
N MET A 492 12.53 -5.00 -6.20
CA MET A 492 12.24 -4.17 -7.37
C MET A 492 10.96 -4.59 -8.08
N LEU A 493 10.35 -3.65 -8.80
CA LEU A 493 9.21 -3.93 -9.67
C LEU A 493 9.14 -2.90 -10.80
N ALA A 494 8.78 -3.35 -12.01
CA ALA A 494 8.31 -2.46 -13.07
C ALA A 494 6.89 -1.96 -12.73
N TYR A 495 6.76 -1.17 -11.65
CA TYR A 495 5.51 -0.88 -10.97
C TYR A 495 4.52 -0.12 -11.86
N ASN A 496 4.97 0.96 -12.51
CA ASN A 496 4.11 1.77 -13.36
C ASN A 496 3.62 0.98 -14.58
N MET A 497 4.49 0.18 -15.20
CA MET A 497 4.11 -0.73 -16.28
C MET A 497 3.02 -1.71 -15.82
N MET A 498 3.21 -2.32 -14.65
CA MET A 498 2.30 -3.34 -14.13
C MET A 498 0.94 -2.75 -13.69
N MET A 499 0.94 -1.57 -13.06
CA MET A 499 -0.26 -0.99 -12.44
C MET A 499 -1.06 -0.08 -13.37
N PHE A 500 -0.39 0.73 -14.19
CA PHE A 500 -1.01 1.80 -14.99
C PHE A 500 -0.79 1.62 -16.51
N GLY A 501 -0.03 0.59 -16.91
CA GLY A 501 0.36 0.38 -18.30
C GLY A 501 -0.66 -0.37 -19.18
N LYS A 502 -1.84 -0.71 -18.65
CA LYS A 502 -2.79 -1.58 -19.37
C LYS A 502 -3.59 -0.83 -20.43
N LYS A 503 -4.09 0.35 -20.10
CA LYS A 503 -4.97 1.14 -20.97
C LYS A 503 -4.19 2.34 -21.55
N PRO A 504 -4.25 2.62 -22.85
CA PRO A 504 -3.52 3.74 -23.45
C PRO A 504 -3.81 5.10 -22.81
N GLU A 505 -5.07 5.37 -22.47
CA GLU A 505 -5.51 6.61 -21.83
C GLU A 505 -4.96 6.76 -20.41
N GLU A 506 -4.96 5.68 -19.63
CA GLU A 506 -4.40 5.63 -18.27
C GLU A 506 -2.87 5.82 -18.33
N LYS A 507 -2.21 5.15 -19.28
CA LYS A 507 -0.77 5.30 -19.50
C LYS A 507 -0.38 6.75 -19.80
N GLU A 508 -1.13 7.44 -20.65
CA GLU A 508 -0.87 8.85 -20.99
C GLU A 508 -1.14 9.79 -19.81
N GLU A 509 -2.24 9.55 -19.09
CA GLU A 509 -2.59 10.30 -17.87
C GLU A 509 -1.48 10.21 -16.82
N PHE A 510 -1.06 8.98 -16.46
CA PHE A 510 -0.03 8.75 -15.45
C PHE A 510 1.37 9.21 -15.91
N ARG A 511 1.67 9.16 -17.22
CA ARG A 511 2.85 9.83 -17.77
C ARG A 511 2.83 11.33 -17.49
N GLY A 512 1.67 11.99 -17.66
CA GLY A 512 1.46 13.39 -17.30
C GLY A 512 1.68 13.69 -15.81
N TYR A 513 1.64 12.66 -14.96
CA TYR A 513 1.90 12.70 -13.51
C TYR A 513 3.30 12.18 -13.12
N ASN A 514 4.24 12.05 -14.08
CA ASN A 514 5.59 11.53 -13.83
C ASN A 514 5.63 10.04 -13.40
N ALA A 515 4.65 9.24 -13.80
CA ALA A 515 4.64 7.79 -13.59
C ALA A 515 4.75 7.05 -14.95
N LEU A 516 5.98 6.94 -15.45
CA LEU A 516 6.28 6.41 -16.79
C LEU A 516 6.32 4.87 -16.81
N GLU A 517 5.89 4.25 -17.92
CA GLU A 517 5.97 2.79 -18.11
C GLU A 517 7.42 2.29 -18.08
N GLU A 518 8.33 3.04 -18.70
CA GLU A 518 9.77 2.83 -18.74
C GLU A 518 10.48 3.22 -17.42
N SER A 519 9.89 2.84 -16.29
CA SER A 519 10.48 3.06 -14.98
C SER A 519 10.47 1.82 -14.09
N ILE A 520 11.43 1.79 -13.17
CA ILE A 520 11.63 0.69 -12.22
C ILE A 520 11.66 1.26 -10.81
N ARG A 521 10.73 0.77 -9.98
CA ARG A 521 10.67 1.09 -8.57
C ARG A 521 11.55 0.11 -7.81
N ILE A 522 12.48 0.62 -7.02
CA ILE A 522 13.42 -0.16 -6.21
C ILE A 522 13.25 0.25 -4.75
N SER A 523 13.10 -0.74 -3.87
CA SER A 523 13.12 -0.58 -2.42
C SER A 523 14.43 -1.19 -1.91
N ALA A 524 15.35 -0.35 -1.44
CA ALA A 524 16.59 -0.81 -0.82
C ALA A 524 16.30 -1.69 0.41
N GLY A 525 17.10 -2.72 0.60
CA GLY A 525 17.08 -3.63 1.75
C GLY A 525 18.25 -3.42 2.69
N LEU A 526 18.58 -4.46 3.46
CA LEU A 526 19.61 -4.42 4.50
C LEU A 526 20.98 -4.92 4.03
N GLU A 527 21.12 -5.28 2.74
CA GLU A 527 22.37 -5.77 2.15
C GLU A 527 23.52 -4.75 2.25
N ASP A 528 24.73 -5.19 1.88
CA ASP A 528 25.89 -4.33 1.76
C ASP A 528 25.73 -3.28 0.67
N VAL A 529 26.07 -2.03 0.97
CA VAL A 529 25.73 -0.92 0.06
C VAL A 529 26.58 -1.00 -1.21
N GLU A 530 27.81 -1.46 -1.05
CA GLU A 530 28.74 -1.76 -2.13
C GLU A 530 28.17 -2.85 -3.05
N ASP A 531 27.64 -3.95 -2.50
CA ASP A 531 27.00 -5.02 -3.27
C ASP A 531 25.74 -4.54 -4.02
N LEU A 532 24.94 -3.67 -3.39
CA LEU A 532 23.77 -3.05 -4.02
C LEU A 532 24.18 -2.18 -5.20
N VAL A 533 25.18 -1.31 -5.02
CA VAL A 533 25.70 -0.44 -6.07
C VAL A 533 26.36 -1.25 -7.19
N ASP A 534 27.11 -2.31 -6.87
CA ASP A 534 27.72 -3.20 -7.85
C ASP A 534 26.66 -3.98 -8.66
N THR A 535 25.55 -4.38 -8.02
CA THR A 535 24.41 -4.98 -8.72
C THR A 535 23.72 -3.99 -9.67
N LEU A 536 23.58 -2.72 -9.26
CA LEU A 536 23.04 -1.67 -10.12
C LEU A 536 23.96 -1.36 -11.32
N LYS A 537 25.29 -1.38 -11.12
CA LYS A 537 26.26 -1.21 -12.22
C LYS A 537 26.09 -2.31 -13.27
N ASP A 538 26.05 -3.56 -12.84
CA ASP A 538 25.88 -4.71 -13.73
C ASP A 538 24.55 -4.65 -14.52
N ALA A 539 23.46 -4.22 -13.87
CA ALA A 539 22.18 -4.00 -14.54
C ALA A 539 22.22 -2.81 -15.53
N LEU A 540 22.90 -1.73 -15.16
CA LEU A 540 23.06 -0.56 -16.02
C LEU A 540 23.87 -0.89 -17.28
N ASP A 541 24.94 -1.66 -17.16
CA ASP A 541 25.76 -2.07 -18.31
C ASP A 541 24.94 -2.84 -19.37
N ALA A 542 24.01 -3.70 -18.94
CA ALA A 542 23.09 -4.38 -19.85
C ALA A 542 22.13 -3.41 -20.56
N ALA A 543 21.64 -2.39 -19.86
CA ALA A 543 20.79 -1.36 -20.46
C ALA A 543 21.57 -0.47 -21.45
N ILE A 544 22.82 -0.12 -21.14
CA ILE A 544 23.73 0.61 -22.03
C ILE A 544 23.97 -0.19 -23.32
N GLU A 545 24.19 -1.51 -23.23
CA GLU A 545 24.36 -2.36 -24.41
C GLU A 545 23.15 -2.31 -25.35
N VAL A 546 21.94 -2.34 -24.79
CA VAL A 546 20.70 -2.21 -25.58
C VAL A 546 20.58 -0.83 -26.24
N LYS A 547 20.89 0.25 -25.51
CA LYS A 547 20.93 1.61 -26.07
C LYS A 547 21.91 1.72 -27.25
N ARG A 548 23.13 1.18 -27.10
CA ARG A 548 24.16 1.17 -28.16
C ARG A 548 23.71 0.41 -29.40
N LYS A 549 23.00 -0.71 -29.24
CA LYS A 549 22.45 -1.46 -30.39
C LYS A 549 21.30 -0.74 -31.09
N ALA A 550 20.54 0.07 -30.35
CA ALA A 550 19.42 0.85 -30.88
C ALA A 550 19.87 2.13 -31.61
N THR A 551 21.07 2.64 -31.31
CA THR A 551 21.69 3.78 -32.00
C THR A 551 22.52 3.21 -33.15
N PRO A 552 22.08 3.29 -34.43
CA PRO A 552 22.91 2.83 -35.53
C PRO A 552 24.23 3.59 -35.48
N ASN A 553 25.36 2.90 -35.60
CA ASN A 553 26.66 3.56 -35.76
C ASN A 553 26.50 4.68 -36.79
N GLY A 554 26.57 5.92 -36.32
CA GLY A 554 26.63 7.07 -37.20
C GLY A 554 27.77 6.80 -38.18
N THR A 555 27.46 6.88 -39.46
CA THR A 555 28.42 6.91 -40.56
C THR A 555 29.61 7.79 -40.16
N SER A 556 30.73 7.14 -39.83
CA SER A 556 32.05 7.76 -39.71
C SER A 556 32.60 8.10 -41.08
#